data_AF-A0A957U4Z3-F1
#
_entry.id   AF-A0A957U4Z3-F1
#
_cell.length_a   1.000
_cell.length_b   1.000
_cell.length_c   1.000
_cell.angle_alpha   90.00
_cell.angle_beta   90.00
_cell.angle_gamma   90.00
#
_symmetry.space_group_name_H-M   'P 1'
#
loop_
_entity.id
_entity.type
_entity.pdbx_description
1 polymer ?
#
loop_
_entity_poly.entity_id
_entity_poly.type
_entity_poly.pdbx_seq_one_letter_code
_entity_poly.pdbx_strand_id
1 'polypeptide(L)'
;MFTGAGEVRNAYAKLHRRLCGAEEGELYRKQQAADLFFLHQGITFTVYSEAENVERIFPYDLLPRIITGAEWEVIERGLIQRITALNLFLHDVYHA
;
A
#
# COMPACT_ATOMS: atom_id res chain seq x y z
N MET A 1 12.53 -0.54 4.36
CA MET A 1 13.52 -1.45 3.76
C MET A 1 14.80 -1.55 4.57
N PHE A 2 15.45 -0.43 4.90
CA PHE A 2 16.71 -0.43 5.67
C PHE A 2 16.49 -0.18 7.18
N THR A 3 17.49 -0.49 8.00
CA THR A 3 17.60 -0.11 9.41
C THR A 3 18.13 1.32 9.54
N GLY A 4 18.15 1.88 10.76
CA GLY A 4 18.76 3.19 11.00
C GLY A 4 20.27 3.25 10.71
N ALA A 5 20.94 2.09 10.71
CA ALA A 5 22.35 1.95 10.34
C ALA A 5 22.58 1.77 8.83
N GLY A 6 21.52 1.78 8.00
CA GLY A 6 21.61 1.57 6.55
C GLY A 6 21.64 0.10 6.12
N GLU A 7 21.50 -0.85 7.04
CA GLU A 7 21.48 -2.29 6.71
C GLU A 7 20.12 -2.74 6.18
N VAL A 8 20.08 -3.70 5.26
CA VAL A 8 18.83 -4.24 4.72
C VAL A 8 18.13 -5.09 5.79
N ARG A 9 16.87 -4.78 6.10
CA ARG A 9 16.06 -5.63 7.00
C ARG A 9 15.88 -7.01 6.38
N ASN A 10 15.95 -8.06 7.19
CA ASN A 10 15.86 -9.46 6.71
C ASN A 10 14.64 -9.72 5.81
N ALA A 11 13.44 -9.25 6.21
CA ALA A 11 12.22 -9.36 5.41
C ALA A 11 12.36 -8.78 3.98
N TYR A 12 13.25 -7.81 3.79
CA TYR A 12 13.53 -7.16 2.52
C TYR A 12 14.70 -7.77 1.75
N ALA A 13 15.45 -8.74 2.29
CA ALA A 13 16.68 -9.25 1.67
C ALA A 13 16.47 -9.81 0.25
N LYS A 14 15.36 -10.55 0.03
CA LYS A 14 15.01 -11.09 -1.29
C LYS A 14 14.66 -9.98 -2.28
N LEU A 15 13.87 -9.00 -1.85
CA LEU A 15 13.49 -7.84 -2.67
C LEU A 15 14.71 -7.00 -3.01
N HIS A 16 15.57 -6.71 -2.03
CA HIS A 16 16.82 -5.99 -2.24
C HIS A 16 17.69 -6.65 -3.30
N ARG A 17 17.91 -7.98 -3.20
CA ARG A 17 18.70 -8.73 -4.18
C ARG A 17 18.09 -8.63 -5.59
N ARG A 18 16.77 -8.67 -5.70
CA ARG A 18 16.04 -8.52 -6.98
C ARG A 18 16.26 -7.12 -7.56
N LEU A 19 16.16 -6.08 -6.73
CA LEU A 19 16.34 -4.69 -7.16
C LEU A 19 17.79 -4.39 -7.56
N CYS A 20 18.78 -4.91 -6.82
CA CYS A 20 20.19 -4.74 -7.16
C CYS A 20 20.60 -5.49 -8.43
N GLY A 21 19.88 -6.55 -8.80
CA GLY A 21 20.10 -7.31 -10.03
C GLY A 21 19.22 -6.85 -11.20
N ALA A 22 18.43 -5.79 -11.04
CA ALA A 22 17.55 -5.29 -12.09
C ALA A 22 18.34 -4.51 -13.15
N GLU A 23 17.91 -4.60 -14.40
CA GLU A 23 18.50 -3.79 -15.47
C GLU A 23 18.15 -2.31 -15.30
N GLU A 24 18.99 -1.44 -15.83
CA GLU A 24 18.71 -0.01 -15.89
C GLU A 24 17.38 0.24 -16.62
N GLY A 25 16.51 1.07 -16.03
CA GLY A 25 15.18 1.34 -16.57
C GLY A 25 14.16 0.21 -16.46
N GLU A 26 14.49 -0.97 -15.91
CA GLU A 26 13.50 -2.04 -15.70
C GLU A 26 12.35 -1.57 -14.79
N LEU A 27 12.66 -0.89 -13.69
CA LEU A 27 11.65 -0.37 -12.75
C LEU A 27 10.75 0.68 -13.43
N TYR A 28 11.33 1.54 -14.27
CA TYR A 28 10.58 2.54 -15.02
C TYR A 28 9.63 1.90 -16.06
N ARG A 29 10.09 0.87 -16.77
CA ARG A 29 9.24 0.08 -17.68
C ARG A 29 8.09 -0.58 -16.93
N LYS A 30 8.34 -1.13 -15.74
CA LYS A 30 7.30 -1.72 -14.89
C LYS A 30 6.29 -0.68 -14.40
N GLN A 31 6.75 0.53 -14.05
CA GLN A 31 5.86 1.62 -13.67
C GLN A 31 4.91 1.99 -14.82
N GLN A 32 5.44 2.22 -16.02
CA GLN A 32 4.60 2.54 -17.20
C GLN A 32 3.58 1.44 -17.51
N ALA A 33 4.00 0.17 -17.41
CA ALA A 33 3.10 -0.96 -17.61
C ALA A 33 1.99 -1.00 -16.54
N ALA A 34 2.32 -0.69 -15.29
CA ALA A 34 1.33 -0.56 -14.22
C ALA A 34 0.37 0.61 -14.50
N ASP A 35 0.86 1.79 -14.84
CA ASP A 35 0.02 2.95 -15.11
C ASP A 35 -1.02 2.66 -16.23
N LEU A 36 -0.57 2.05 -17.33
CA LEU A 36 -1.47 1.61 -18.41
C LEU A 36 -2.48 0.56 -17.92
N PHE A 37 -2.04 -0.41 -17.12
CA PHE A 37 -2.93 -1.42 -16.55
C PHE A 37 -4.04 -0.79 -15.70
N PHE A 38 -3.69 0.14 -14.80
CA PHE A 38 -4.67 0.82 -13.94
C PHE A 38 -5.63 1.69 -14.75
N LEU A 39 -5.14 2.39 -15.79
CA LEU A 39 -5.99 3.16 -16.69
C LEU A 39 -7.00 2.26 -17.43
N HIS A 40 -6.54 1.13 -17.98
CA HIS A 40 -7.41 0.18 -18.70
C HIS A 40 -8.41 -0.54 -17.82
N GLN A 41 -8.11 -0.72 -16.53
CA GLN A 41 -9.04 -1.30 -15.55
C GLN A 41 -10.01 -0.26 -14.95
N GLY A 42 -9.90 1.02 -15.32
CA GLY A 42 -10.72 2.08 -14.75
C GLY A 42 -10.43 2.33 -13.27
N ILE A 43 -9.22 2.02 -12.79
CA ILE A 43 -8.80 2.29 -11.41
C ILE A 43 -8.36 3.76 -11.32
N THR A 44 -9.33 4.66 -11.45
CA THR A 44 -9.15 6.11 -11.46
C THR A 44 -9.93 6.77 -10.31
N PHE A 45 -9.53 7.99 -9.96
CA PHE A 45 -10.29 8.86 -9.07
C PHE A 45 -10.50 10.22 -9.74
N THR A 46 -11.64 10.84 -9.46
CA THR A 46 -11.96 12.17 -9.98
C THR A 46 -11.29 13.22 -9.11
N VAL A 47 -10.43 14.05 -9.73
CA VAL A 47 -9.95 15.27 -9.11
C VAL A 47 -10.92 16.38 -9.46
N TYR A 48 -11.68 16.84 -8.47
CA TYR A 48 -12.50 18.04 -8.61
C TYR A 48 -11.57 19.26 -8.49
N SER A 49 -11.35 19.93 -9.62
CA SER A 49 -10.71 21.24 -9.68
C SER A 49 -11.71 22.27 -10.18
N GLU A 50 -11.51 23.56 -9.87
CA GLU A 50 -12.47 24.64 -10.13
C GLU A 50 -12.88 24.80 -11.62
N ALA A 51 -12.16 24.19 -12.56
CA ALA A 51 -12.44 24.30 -13.99
C ALA A 51 -12.71 22.97 -14.71
N GLU A 52 -12.19 21.83 -14.23
CA GLU A 52 -12.32 20.54 -14.92
C GLU A 52 -12.35 19.35 -13.96
N ASN A 53 -13.23 18.39 -14.28
CA ASN A 53 -13.23 17.04 -13.69
C ASN A 53 -12.18 16.21 -14.43
N VAL A 54 -10.97 16.14 -13.87
CA VAL A 54 -9.88 15.35 -14.46
C VAL A 54 -9.84 13.98 -13.79
N GLU A 55 -9.95 12.92 -14.58
CA GLU A 55 -9.68 11.56 -14.09
C GLU A 55 -8.17 11.33 -13.96
N ARG A 56 -7.74 10.84 -12.80
CA ARG A 56 -6.36 10.43 -12.55
C ARG A 56 -6.29 8.99 -12.08
N ILE A 57 -5.24 8.28 -12.50
CA ILE A 57 -4.94 6.93 -12.00
C ILE A 57 -4.71 7.01 -10.49
N PHE A 58 -5.29 6.06 -9.75
CA PHE A 58 -5.04 5.95 -8.32
C PHE A 58 -3.53 5.81 -8.04
N PRO A 59 -2.95 6.61 -7.13
CA PRO A 59 -1.52 6.55 -6.86
C PRO A 59 -1.15 5.15 -6.34
N TYR A 60 -0.21 4.51 -7.03
CA TYR A 60 0.26 3.17 -6.72
C TYR A 60 1.79 3.17 -6.57
N ASP A 61 2.28 2.45 -5.55
CA ASP A 61 3.71 2.20 -5.34
C ASP A 61 4.06 0.79 -5.83
N LEU A 62 5.03 0.72 -6.74
CA LEU A 62 5.52 -0.54 -7.29
C LEU A 62 6.29 -1.38 -6.27
N LEU A 63 6.84 -0.75 -5.22
CA LEU A 63 7.60 -1.43 -4.18
C LEU A 63 6.70 -1.78 -3.00
N PRO A 64 6.56 -3.07 -2.65
CA PRO A 64 5.68 -3.46 -1.57
C PRO A 64 6.25 -3.06 -0.21
N ARG A 65 5.35 -2.68 0.69
CA ARG A 65 5.63 -2.69 2.13
C ARG A 65 5.51 -4.11 2.65
N ILE A 66 6.65 -4.76 2.90
CA ILE A 66 6.67 -6.13 3.43
C ILE A 66 6.35 -6.10 4.92
N ILE A 67 5.32 -6.84 5.31
CA ILE A 67 4.92 -7.12 6.69
C ILE A 67 5.11 -8.62 6.90
N THR A 68 5.88 -9.02 7.90
CA THR A 68 6.10 -10.43 8.22
C THR A 68 4.87 -11.06 8.85
N GLY A 69 4.76 -12.39 8.81
CA GLY A 69 3.64 -13.09 9.46
C GLY A 69 3.51 -12.76 10.94
N ALA A 70 4.64 -12.74 11.67
CA ALA A 70 4.65 -12.39 13.09
C ALA A 70 4.20 -10.94 13.37
N GLU A 71 4.59 -9.98 12.51
CA GLU A 71 4.09 -8.61 12.61
C GLU A 71 2.58 -8.54 12.32
N TRP A 72 2.13 -9.26 11.28
CA TRP A 72 0.73 -9.28 10.88
C TRP A 72 -0.18 -9.88 11.95
N GLU A 73 0.22 -10.97 12.61
CA GLU A 73 -0.54 -11.60 13.68
C GLU A 73 -0.86 -10.63 14.82
N VAL A 74 0.09 -9.74 15.17
CA VAL A 74 -0.13 -8.73 16.21
C VAL A 74 -1.10 -7.66 15.70
N ILE A 75 -0.90 -7.17 14.47
CA ILE A 75 -1.74 -6.15 13.85
C ILE A 75 -3.19 -6.64 13.72
N GLU A 76 -3.38 -7.83 13.19
CA GLU A 76 -4.70 -8.44 12.95
C GLU A 76 -5.49 -8.58 14.26
N ARG A 77 -4.89 -9.18 15.30
CA ARG A 77 -5.54 -9.31 16.61
C ARG A 77 -5.95 -7.95 17.19
N GLY A 78 -5.06 -6.95 17.08
CA GLY A 78 -5.33 -5.60 17.56
C GLY A 78 -6.45 -4.90 16.78
N LEU A 79 -6.49 -5.08 15.45
CA LEU A 79 -7.54 -4.52 14.60
C LEU A 79 -8.90 -5.13 14.91
N ILE A 80 -8.97 -6.46 15.05
CA ILE A 80 -10.21 -7.17 15.42
C ILE A 80 -10.74 -6.63 16.75
N GLN A 81 -9.88 -6.61 17.79
CA GLN A 81 -10.25 -6.10 19.10
C GLN A 81 -10.79 -4.65 19.01
N ARG A 82 -10.08 -3.77 18.30
CA ARG A 82 -10.43 -2.35 18.22
C ARG A 82 -11.76 -2.13 17.48
N ILE A 83 -11.97 -2.81 16.35
CA ILE A 83 -13.21 -2.69 15.59
C ILE A 83 -14.40 -3.22 16.40
N THR A 84 -14.24 -4.33 17.10
CA THR A 84 -15.29 -4.87 17.98
C THR A 84 -15.67 -3.86 19.07
N ALA A 85 -14.69 -3.28 19.76
CA ALA A 85 -14.97 -2.28 20.80
C ALA A 85 -15.64 -1.02 20.23
N LEU A 86 -15.19 -0.51 19.09
CA LEU A 86 -15.78 0.66 18.44
C LEU A 86 -17.22 0.41 18.00
N ASN A 87 -17.52 -0.77 17.46
CA ASN A 87 -18.88 -1.12 17.05
C ASN A 87 -19.83 -1.21 18.24
N LEU A 88 -19.39 -1.82 19.35
CA LEU A 88 -20.19 -1.87 20.59
C LEU A 88 -20.39 -0.47 21.17
N PHE A 89 -19.37 0.37 21.16
CA PHE A 89 -19.48 1.75 21.60
C PHE A 89 -20.48 2.54 20.77
N LEU A 90 -20.43 2.44 19.44
CA LEU A 90 -21.40 3.10 18.56
C LEU A 90 -22.82 2.59 18.82
N HIS A 91 -22.99 1.27 19.03
CA HIS A 91 -24.29 0.72 19.38
C HIS A 91 -24.84 1.35 20.65
N ASP A 92 -24.02 1.44 21.70
CA ASP A 92 -24.39 2.03 23.00
C ASP A 92 -24.79 3.50 22.84
N VAL A 93 -24.05 4.30 22.07
CA VAL A 93 -24.35 5.73 21.85
C VAL A 93 -25.66 5.95 21.09
N TYR A 94 -26.01 5.07 20.15
CA TYR A 94 -27.15 5.29 19.24
C TYR A 94 -28.41 4.46 19.57
N HIS A 95 -28.33 3.49 20.48
CA HIS A 95 -29.45 2.59 20.83
C HIS A 95 -29.69 2.45 22.34
N ALA A 96 -29.17 3.39 23.14
CA ALA A 96 -29.51 3.52 24.56
C ALA A 96 -30.93 4.07 24.79
#